data_AF-A0A7W9M283-F1
#
_entry.id   AF-A0A7W9M283-F1
#
_cell.length_a   1.000
_cell.length_b   1.000
_cell.length_c   1.000
_cell.angle_alpha   90.00
_cell.angle_beta   90.00
_cell.angle_gamma   90.00
#
_symmetry.space_group_name_H-M   'P 1'
#
loop_
_entity.id
_entity.type
_entity.pdbx_description
1 polymer ?
#
loop_
_entity_poly.entity_id
_entity_poly.type
_entity_poly.pdbx_seq_one_letter_code
_entity_poly.pdbx_strand_id
1 'polypeptide(L)'
;MQPRRPVGGVDGRILTTPVGLAFPRNVTFETWEQAGQRISRIASSSAWYLGDWLVFGQDKYTDRYRRAVEAVGLDYQTLRNYAWIARKFEPSRRRPGLPFQHHAEVAALPPAEQDEWLDRAERESWSRTALRRALRENRDPGSKAYRVVMPRVSAGTEAVDRWRRAAMAANADFEAWIVAALDRAADHDLELVSVPPLEPSADDDRDRDRELGRDRIGLPAVRPAS
;
A
#
# COMPACT_ATOMS: atom_id res chain seq x y z
N MET A 1 -22.03 72.87 7.98
CA MET A 1 -21.56 71.76 8.83
C MET A 1 -22.45 70.55 8.53
N GLN A 2 -21.99 69.64 7.68
CA GLN A 2 -22.67 68.38 7.35
C GLN A 2 -21.79 67.22 7.84
N PRO A 3 -22.37 66.11 8.32
CA PRO A 3 -21.63 65.03 8.94
C PRO A 3 -20.81 64.28 7.89
N ARG A 4 -19.55 63.99 8.25
CA ARG A 4 -18.64 63.16 7.46
C ARG A 4 -19.27 61.77 7.26
N ARG A 5 -19.40 61.35 6.00
CA ARG A 5 -19.69 59.95 5.65
C ARG A 5 -18.62 59.05 6.29
N PRO A 6 -18.98 57.89 6.86
CA PRO A 6 -17.99 56.92 7.30
C PRO A 6 -17.23 56.45 6.07
N VAL A 7 -15.90 56.59 6.12
CA VAL A 7 -15.00 55.96 5.15
C VAL A 7 -15.23 54.47 5.26
N GLY A 8 -15.84 53.87 4.23
CA GLY A 8 -16.00 52.43 4.14
C GLY A 8 -14.63 51.78 4.30
N GLY A 9 -14.48 50.97 5.35
CA GLY A 9 -13.30 50.14 5.55
C GLY A 9 -13.18 49.21 4.34
N VAL A 10 -12.23 49.52 3.47
CA VAL A 10 -11.88 48.67 2.33
C VAL A 10 -11.30 47.40 2.92
N ASP A 11 -11.99 46.28 2.70
CA ASP A 11 -11.66 44.93 3.18
C ASP A 11 -10.14 44.68 3.15
N GLY A 12 -9.52 44.70 4.34
CA GLY A 12 -8.10 44.37 4.56
C GLY A 12 -7.84 42.86 4.47
N ARG A 13 -8.50 42.17 3.53
CA ARG A 13 -8.43 40.72 3.39
C ARG A 13 -7.26 40.35 2.48
N ILE A 14 -6.47 39.38 2.94
CA ILE A 14 -5.45 38.73 2.11
C ILE A 14 -6.18 37.93 1.01
N LEU A 15 -5.80 38.17 -0.24
CA LEU A 15 -6.39 37.49 -1.39
C LEU A 15 -5.53 36.29 -1.78
N THR A 16 -6.16 35.13 -1.84
CA THR A 16 -5.58 33.90 -2.40
C THR A 16 -5.87 33.85 -3.90
N THR A 17 -4.83 33.67 -4.70
CA THR A 17 -4.93 33.40 -6.15
C THR A 17 -4.40 31.99 -6.43
N PRO A 18 -4.66 31.41 -7.61
CA PRO A 18 -4.09 30.11 -7.98
C PRO A 18 -2.56 30.05 -7.95
N VAL A 19 -1.87 31.21 -8.04
CA VAL A 19 -0.41 31.31 -8.16
C VAL A 19 0.27 32.06 -7.01
N GLY A 20 -0.47 32.43 -5.96
CA GLY A 20 0.11 33.16 -4.83
C GLY A 20 -0.86 33.93 -3.97
N LEU A 21 -0.32 34.73 -3.05
CA LEU A 21 -1.06 35.55 -2.10
C LEU A 21 -0.81 37.03 -2.39
N ALA A 22 -1.87 37.82 -2.42
CA ALA A 22 -1.78 39.27 -2.50
C ALA A 22 -2.17 39.88 -1.14
N PHE A 23 -1.29 40.73 -0.62
CA PHE A 23 -1.48 41.42 0.65
C PHE A 23 -1.89 42.87 0.41
N PRO A 24 -2.83 43.42 1.20
CA PRO A 24 -3.11 44.85 1.18
C PRO A 24 -1.89 45.64 1.67
N ARG A 25 -1.71 46.87 1.16
CA ARG A 25 -0.54 47.71 1.46
C ARG A 25 -0.36 48.03 2.95
N ASN A 26 -1.44 48.00 3.72
CA ASN A 26 -1.49 48.29 5.15
C ASN A 26 -1.66 47.03 6.02
N VAL A 27 -1.22 45.86 5.54
CA VAL A 27 -1.27 44.63 6.33
C VAL A 27 -0.44 44.78 7.61
N THR A 28 -1.01 44.38 8.74
CA THR A 28 -0.28 44.35 10.02
C THR A 28 0.63 43.12 10.07
N PHE A 29 1.72 43.18 10.85
CA PHE A 29 2.60 42.04 11.08
C PHE A 29 1.82 40.81 11.58
N GLU A 30 0.92 41.02 12.55
CA GLU A 30 0.06 39.96 13.09
C GLU A 30 -0.79 39.30 12.00
N THR A 31 -1.42 40.09 11.12
CA THR A 31 -2.23 39.55 10.02
C THR A 31 -1.38 38.76 9.03
N TRP A 32 -0.19 39.25 8.72
CA TRP A 32 0.77 38.56 7.86
C TRP A 32 1.26 37.24 8.48
N GLU A 33 1.59 37.25 9.77
CA GLU A 33 2.03 36.07 10.52
C GLU A 33 0.94 35.00 10.59
N GLN A 34 -0.30 35.40 10.94
CA GLN A 34 -1.45 34.50 10.97
C GLN A 34 -1.72 33.87 9.60
N ALA A 35 -1.50 34.61 8.51
CA ALA A 35 -1.63 34.05 7.16
C ALA A 35 -0.59 32.96 6.92
N GLY A 36 0.67 33.21 7.24
CA GLY A 36 1.75 32.21 7.21
C GLY A 36 1.40 30.93 7.96
N GLN A 37 0.89 31.07 9.19
CA GLN A 37 0.46 29.93 10.02
C GLN A 37 -0.72 29.16 9.42
N ARG A 38 -1.68 29.84 8.78
CA ARG A 38 -2.80 29.17 8.10
C ARG A 38 -2.34 28.39 6.87
N ILE A 39 -1.49 29.00 6.03
CA ILE A 39 -0.93 28.35 4.83
C ILE A 39 -0.12 27.12 5.25
N SER A 40 0.74 27.28 6.25
CA SER A 40 1.56 26.18 6.77
C SER A 40 0.71 24.99 7.23
N ARG A 41 -0.37 25.25 7.99
CA ARG A 41 -1.31 24.20 8.44
C ARG A 41 -2.00 23.48 7.29
N ILE A 42 -2.45 24.21 6.28
CA ILE A 42 -3.09 23.62 5.10
C ILE A 42 -2.07 22.79 4.31
N ALA A 43 -0.89 23.36 4.04
CA ALA A 43 0.16 22.70 3.28
C ALA A 43 0.65 21.42 3.98
N SER A 44 0.89 21.48 5.30
CA SER A 44 1.35 20.33 6.09
C SER A 44 0.30 19.21 6.20
N SER A 45 -0.98 19.56 6.13
CA SER A 45 -2.09 18.61 6.22
C SER A 45 -2.58 18.10 4.87
N SER A 46 -2.23 18.77 3.76
CA SER A 46 -2.72 18.45 2.41
C SER A 46 -2.48 16.99 2.00
N ALA A 47 -1.32 16.43 2.34
CA ALA A 47 -1.00 15.03 2.06
C ALA A 47 -1.91 14.06 2.83
N TRP A 48 -2.27 14.38 4.09
CA TRP A 48 -3.26 13.60 4.84
C TRP A 48 -4.63 13.69 4.18
N TYR A 49 -5.09 14.89 3.82
CA TYR A 49 -6.40 15.08 3.21
C TYR A 49 -6.55 14.30 1.89
N LEU A 50 -5.53 14.38 1.03
CA LEU A 50 -5.50 13.64 -0.23
C LEU A 50 -5.45 12.13 -0.01
N GLY A 51 -4.67 11.68 0.99
CA GLY A 51 -4.61 10.28 1.37
C GLY A 51 -5.95 9.76 1.88
N ASP A 52 -6.58 10.45 2.83
CA ASP A 52 -7.87 10.09 3.42
C ASP A 52 -8.98 10.08 2.39
N TRP A 53 -9.02 11.10 1.51
CA TRP A 53 -9.95 11.17 0.40
C TRP A 53 -9.84 9.96 -0.53
N LEU A 54 -8.61 9.53 -0.84
CA LEU A 54 -8.37 8.35 -1.69
C LEU A 54 -8.70 7.03 -0.99
N VAL A 55 -8.42 6.91 0.31
CA VAL A 55 -8.76 5.74 1.12
C VAL A 55 -10.28 5.59 1.22
N PHE A 56 -11.01 6.68 1.51
CA PHE A 56 -12.47 6.67 1.56
C PHE A 56 -13.10 6.21 0.23
N GLY A 57 -12.52 6.62 -0.89
CA GLY A 57 -13.02 6.27 -2.22
C GLY A 57 -12.74 4.83 -2.66
N GLN A 58 -11.92 4.07 -1.92
CA GLN A 58 -11.38 2.78 -2.36
C GLN A 58 -12.45 1.75 -2.70
N ASP A 59 -13.47 1.61 -1.85
CA ASP A 59 -14.50 0.57 -2.00
C ASP A 59 -15.71 1.05 -2.81
N LYS A 60 -15.75 2.35 -3.16
CA LYS A 60 -16.90 3.00 -3.80
C LYS A 60 -16.66 3.36 -5.26
N TYR A 61 -15.40 3.57 -5.65
CA TYR A 61 -15.06 4.16 -6.95
C TYR A 61 -13.88 3.44 -7.61
N THR A 62 -14.17 2.58 -8.58
CA THR A 62 -13.18 1.76 -9.32
C THR A 62 -12.15 2.61 -10.08
N ASP A 63 -12.58 3.74 -10.64
CA ASP A 63 -11.76 4.65 -11.47
C ASP A 63 -11.04 5.77 -10.69
N ARG A 64 -11.04 5.69 -9.35
CA ARG A 64 -10.67 6.82 -8.47
C ARG A 64 -9.28 7.38 -8.74
N TYR A 65 -8.27 6.55 -9.01
CA TYR A 65 -6.91 7.05 -9.19
C TYR A 65 -6.75 7.83 -10.48
N ARG A 66 -7.36 7.37 -11.57
CA ARG A 66 -7.37 8.10 -12.84
C ARG A 66 -8.02 9.47 -12.66
N ARG A 67 -9.22 9.50 -12.07
CA ARG A 67 -9.95 10.74 -11.79
C ARG A 67 -9.21 11.65 -10.81
N ALA A 68 -8.50 11.08 -9.84
CA ALA A 68 -7.74 11.85 -8.84
C ALA A 68 -6.50 12.52 -9.45
N VAL A 69 -5.78 11.82 -10.33
CA VAL A 69 -4.67 12.41 -11.09
C VAL A 69 -5.18 13.57 -11.95
N GLU A 70 -6.29 13.37 -12.68
CA GLU A 70 -6.93 14.41 -13.50
C GLU A 70 -7.40 15.62 -12.66
N ALA A 71 -7.97 15.39 -11.48
CA ALA A 71 -8.56 16.45 -10.66
C ALA A 71 -7.52 17.25 -9.85
N VAL A 72 -6.47 16.59 -9.35
CA VAL A 72 -5.49 17.20 -8.41
C VAL A 72 -4.20 17.60 -9.13
N GLY A 73 -3.91 17.02 -10.29
CA GLY A 73 -2.69 17.31 -11.06
C GLY A 73 -1.41 16.75 -10.43
N LEU A 74 -1.52 15.85 -9.46
CA LEU A 74 -0.40 15.09 -8.90
C LEU A 74 -0.25 13.75 -9.60
N ASP A 75 0.98 13.25 -9.70
CA ASP A 75 1.23 11.96 -10.31
C ASP A 75 0.65 10.81 -9.47
N TYR A 76 0.35 9.70 -10.15
CA TYR A 76 -0.24 8.52 -9.53
C TYR A 76 0.58 7.98 -8.35
N GLN A 77 1.92 7.98 -8.45
CA GLN A 77 2.79 7.43 -7.42
C GLN A 77 2.70 8.26 -6.13
N THR A 78 2.67 9.58 -6.25
CA THR A 78 2.51 10.50 -5.11
C THR A 78 1.17 10.28 -4.42
N LEU A 79 0.06 10.27 -5.17
CA LEU A 79 -1.28 10.04 -4.62
C LEU A 79 -1.41 8.66 -3.96
N ARG A 80 -0.81 7.64 -4.57
CA ARG A 80 -0.76 6.29 -4.00
C ARG A 80 0.04 6.25 -2.71
N ASN A 81 1.21 6.91 -2.65
CA ASN A 81 2.01 6.99 -1.44
C ASN A 81 1.23 7.67 -0.31
N TYR A 82 0.51 8.75 -0.61
CA TYR A 82 -0.34 9.42 0.38
C TYR A 82 -1.44 8.51 0.92
N ALA A 83 -2.17 7.83 0.04
CA ALA A 83 -3.21 6.88 0.44
C ALA A 83 -2.66 5.71 1.27
N TRP A 84 -1.48 5.20 0.90
CA TRP A 84 -0.84 4.10 1.62
C TRP A 84 -0.46 4.51 3.06
N ILE A 85 0.15 5.68 3.25
CA ILE A 85 0.49 6.21 4.58
C ILE A 85 -0.78 6.51 5.37
N ALA A 86 -1.78 7.16 4.76
CA ALA A 86 -3.07 7.44 5.40
C ALA A 86 -3.74 6.18 5.96
N ARG A 87 -3.70 5.07 5.22
CA ARG A 87 -4.22 3.76 5.66
C ARG A 87 -3.40 3.12 6.78
N LYS A 88 -2.11 3.42 6.88
CA LYS A 88 -1.24 2.90 7.96
C LYS A 88 -1.44 3.64 9.28
N PHE A 89 -1.82 4.91 9.21
CA PHE A 89 -2.02 5.77 10.38
C PHE A 89 -3.45 6.27 10.43
N GLU A 90 -4.31 5.54 11.14
CA GLU A 90 -5.63 6.02 11.54
C GLU A 90 -5.52 7.39 12.23
N PRO A 91 -6.53 8.26 12.15
CA PRO A 91 -6.46 9.62 12.71
C PRO A 91 -5.99 9.69 14.16
N SER A 92 -6.34 8.71 15.00
CA SER A 92 -5.91 8.62 16.40
C SER A 92 -4.42 8.30 16.59
N ARG A 93 -3.78 7.67 15.59
CA ARG A 93 -2.34 7.34 15.61
C ARG A 93 -1.46 8.41 14.98
N ARG A 94 -2.04 9.49 14.43
CA ARG A 94 -1.26 10.59 13.84
C ARG A 94 -0.79 11.53 14.95
N ARG A 95 0.49 11.87 14.95
CA ARG A 95 1.04 12.86 15.90
C ARG A 95 0.86 14.26 15.29
N PRO A 96 0.00 15.13 15.84
CA PRO A 96 -0.28 16.44 15.23
C PRO A 96 0.95 17.36 15.25
N GLY A 97 1.90 17.14 16.17
CA GLY A 97 3.18 17.84 16.22
C GLY A 97 4.17 17.40 15.14
N LEU A 98 3.92 16.27 14.46
CA LEU A 98 4.83 15.72 13.45
C LEU A 98 4.28 15.88 12.03
N PRO A 99 5.06 16.45 11.09
CA PRO A 99 4.71 16.47 9.68
C PRO A 99 4.39 15.09 9.11
N PHE A 100 3.58 15.06 8.06
CA PHE A 100 3.27 13.85 7.28
C PHE A 100 4.52 13.02 6.92
N GLN A 101 5.63 13.70 6.62
CA GLN A 101 6.85 13.05 6.19
C GLN A 101 7.53 12.22 7.29
N HIS A 102 7.34 12.53 8.58
CA HIS A 102 7.85 11.68 9.66
C HIS A 102 7.15 10.32 9.67
N HIS A 103 5.83 10.34 9.47
CA HIS A 103 5.02 9.13 9.35
C HIS A 103 5.43 8.31 8.12
N ALA A 104 5.77 8.99 7.01
CA ALA A 104 6.27 8.33 5.81
C ALA A 104 7.56 7.52 6.05
N GLU A 105 8.50 7.99 6.89
CA GLU A 105 9.75 7.28 7.18
C GLU A 105 9.53 5.95 7.90
N VAL A 106 8.49 5.88 8.75
CA VAL A 106 8.20 4.71 9.59
C VAL A 106 7.08 3.83 9.04
N ALA A 107 6.35 4.27 8.01
CA ALA A 107 5.16 3.60 7.49
C ALA A 107 5.37 2.12 7.09
N ALA A 108 6.61 1.75 6.75
CA ALA A 108 6.98 0.37 6.39
C ALA A 108 7.27 -0.54 7.60
N LEU A 109 7.42 0.01 8.80
CA LEU A 109 7.66 -0.73 10.04
C LEU A 109 6.36 -1.36 10.57
N PRO A 110 6.44 -2.36 11.47
CA PRO A 110 5.30 -2.85 12.23
C PRO A 110 4.63 -1.74 13.07
N PRO A 111 3.31 -1.81 13.33
CA PRO A 111 2.57 -0.75 14.04
C PRO A 111 3.17 -0.34 15.39
N ALA A 112 3.67 -1.30 16.19
CA ALA A 112 4.27 -1.00 17.48
C ALA A 112 5.55 -0.16 17.34
N GLU A 113 6.45 -0.54 16.41
CA GLU A 113 7.66 0.22 16.12
C GLU A 113 7.34 1.60 15.55
N GLN A 114 6.32 1.70 14.68
CA GLN A 114 5.87 3.00 14.17
C GLN A 114 5.53 3.97 15.31
N ASP A 115 4.73 3.52 16.28
CA ASP A 115 4.28 4.36 17.39
C ASP A 115 5.47 4.74 18.28
N GLU A 116 6.36 3.81 18.59
CA GLU A 116 7.57 4.08 19.38
C GLU A 116 8.46 5.15 18.73
N TRP A 117 8.74 5.02 17.42
CA TRP A 117 9.58 5.97 16.70
C TRP A 117 8.95 7.35 16.58
N LEU A 118 7.62 7.42 16.40
CA LEU A 118 6.90 8.70 16.35
C LEU A 118 6.85 9.37 17.73
N ASP A 119 6.58 8.62 18.80
CA ASP A 119 6.59 9.14 20.17
C ASP A 119 7.97 9.68 20.56
N ARG A 120 9.02 8.97 20.15
CA ARG A 120 10.39 9.41 20.34
C ARG A 120 10.70 10.67 19.54
N ALA A 121 10.30 10.72 18.27
CA ALA A 121 10.53 11.87 17.42
C ALA A 121 9.79 13.12 17.94
N GLU A 122 8.59 12.98 18.47
CA GLU A 122 7.83 14.09 19.07
C GLU A 122 8.49 14.55 20.39
N ARG A 123 8.79 13.63 21.30
CA ARG A 123 9.43 13.93 22.59
C ARG A 123 10.78 14.61 22.44
N GLU A 124 11.60 14.16 21.50
CA GLU A 124 12.94 14.69 21.25
C GLU A 124 12.96 15.81 20.19
N SER A 125 11.79 16.23 19.69
CA SER A 125 11.66 17.26 18.63
C SER A 125 12.53 16.99 17.40
N TRP A 126 12.61 15.72 16.99
CA TRP A 126 13.48 15.32 15.89
C TRP A 126 13.00 15.87 14.56
N SER A 127 13.95 16.36 13.76
CA SER A 127 13.71 16.56 12.33
C SER A 127 13.54 15.21 11.62
N ARG A 128 12.91 15.21 10.45
CA ARG A 128 12.81 14.02 9.60
C ARG A 128 14.17 13.37 9.32
N THR A 129 15.20 14.19 9.11
CA THR A 129 16.57 13.72 8.85
C THR A 129 17.16 13.02 10.08
N ALA A 130 16.90 13.54 11.28
CA ALA A 130 17.33 12.92 12.52
C ALA A 130 16.62 11.57 12.76
N LEU A 131 15.31 11.51 12.55
CA LEU A 131 14.54 10.28 12.61
C LEU A 131 15.08 9.23 11.62
N ARG A 132 15.31 9.62 10.36
CA ARG A 132 15.87 8.72 9.34
C ARG A 132 17.25 8.20 9.72
N ARG A 133 18.10 9.03 10.33
CA ARG A 133 19.42 8.60 10.82
C ARG A 133 19.27 7.58 11.94
N ALA A 134 18.46 7.88 12.95
CA ALA A 134 18.24 6.99 14.09
C ALA A 134 17.68 5.62 13.66
N LEU A 135 16.75 5.60 12.70
CA LEU A 135 16.22 4.37 12.08
C LEU A 135 17.31 3.53 11.42
N ARG A 136 18.29 4.16 10.77
CA ARG A 136 19.41 3.45 10.12
C ARG A 136 20.36 2.84 11.13
N GLU A 137 20.63 3.56 12.21
CA GLU A 137 21.53 3.13 13.29
C GLU A 137 20.92 1.97 14.09
N ASN A 138 19.59 1.92 14.22
CA ASN A 138 18.88 0.90 14.97
C ASN A 138 18.59 -0.38 14.15
N ARG A 139 18.79 -0.36 12.82
CA ARG A 139 18.60 -1.56 12.00
C ARG A 139 19.69 -2.59 12.28
N ASP A 140 19.30 -3.68 12.95
CA ASP A 140 20.15 -4.86 13.12
C ASP A 140 20.54 -5.44 11.75
N PRO A 141 21.86 -5.54 11.43
CA PRO A 141 22.35 -6.17 10.21
C PRO A 141 21.84 -7.61 10.00
N GLY A 142 21.46 -8.30 11.09
CA GLY A 142 20.96 -9.69 11.06
C GLY A 142 19.56 -9.87 10.46
N SER A 143 18.75 -8.80 10.40
CA SER A 143 17.38 -8.84 9.84
C SER A 143 17.30 -9.03 8.31
N LYS A 144 18.45 -9.06 7.62
CA LYS A 144 18.53 -9.28 6.16
C LYS A 144 18.24 -10.72 5.72
N ALA A 145 18.18 -11.69 6.64
CA ALA A 145 18.37 -13.10 6.31
C ALA A 145 17.22 -13.81 5.55
N TYR A 146 16.07 -13.18 5.29
CA TYR A 146 14.92 -13.89 4.67
C TYR A 146 14.23 -13.19 3.50
N ARG A 147 14.88 -12.23 2.83
CA ARG A 147 14.36 -11.70 1.54
C ARG A 147 15.25 -12.14 0.40
N VAL A 148 14.80 -13.12 -0.37
CA VAL A 148 15.38 -13.39 -1.69
C VAL A 148 15.09 -12.16 -2.55
N VAL A 149 16.14 -11.42 -2.91
CA VAL A 149 16.02 -10.26 -3.79
C VAL A 149 15.87 -10.80 -5.21
N MET A 150 14.70 -10.56 -5.83
CA MET A 150 14.49 -10.89 -7.24
C MET A 150 15.52 -10.19 -8.12
N PRO A 151 16.03 -10.86 -9.18
CA PRO A 151 16.86 -10.22 -10.19
C PRO A 151 16.15 -8.98 -10.76
N ARG A 152 16.92 -7.91 -11.00
CA ARG A 152 16.38 -6.66 -11.52
C ARG A 152 15.88 -6.87 -12.95
N VAL A 153 14.56 -6.91 -13.12
CA VAL A 153 13.92 -7.04 -14.44
C VAL A 153 13.97 -5.69 -15.15
N SER A 154 14.51 -5.68 -16.37
CA SER A 154 14.43 -4.53 -17.27
C SER A 154 13.32 -4.76 -18.29
N ALA A 155 12.42 -3.81 -18.43
CA ALA A 155 11.32 -3.84 -19.40
C ALA A 155 11.25 -2.52 -20.16
N GLY A 156 10.77 -2.56 -21.40
CA GLY A 156 10.55 -1.34 -22.19
C GLY A 156 9.52 -0.42 -21.53
N THR A 157 9.67 0.89 -21.71
CA THR A 157 8.79 1.91 -21.13
C THR A 157 7.32 1.67 -21.46
N GLU A 158 7.02 1.32 -22.72
CA GLU A 158 5.66 1.01 -23.16
C GLU A 158 5.03 -0.17 -22.42
N ALA A 159 5.82 -1.21 -22.12
CA ALA A 159 5.37 -2.35 -21.34
C ALA A 159 5.08 -1.94 -19.89
N VAL A 160 5.98 -1.18 -19.27
CA VAL A 160 5.81 -0.66 -17.91
C VAL A 160 4.58 0.25 -17.82
N ASP A 161 4.35 1.11 -18.80
CA ASP A 161 3.20 2.00 -18.85
C ASP A 161 1.90 1.23 -19.01
N ARG A 162 1.88 0.19 -19.86
CA ARG A 162 0.74 -0.71 -19.99
C ARG A 162 0.44 -1.42 -18.68
N TRP A 163 1.44 -1.96 -17.99
CA TRP A 163 1.25 -2.63 -16.70
C TRP A 163 0.79 -1.65 -15.62
N ARG A 164 1.32 -0.43 -15.60
CA ARG A 164 0.88 0.62 -14.67
C ARG A 164 -0.58 0.99 -14.92
N ARG A 165 -1.00 1.14 -16.18
CA ARG A 165 -2.40 1.34 -16.55
C ARG A 165 -3.29 0.18 -16.12
N ALA A 166 -2.82 -1.06 -16.28
CA ALA A 166 -3.56 -2.25 -15.84
C ALA A 166 -3.73 -2.31 -14.32
N ALA A 167 -2.66 -2.03 -13.55
CA ALA A 167 -2.73 -1.95 -12.10
C ALA A 167 -3.67 -0.83 -11.64
N MET A 168 -3.59 0.35 -12.28
CA MET A 168 -4.50 1.48 -12.02
C MET A 168 -5.97 1.10 -12.29
N ALA A 169 -6.26 0.44 -13.41
CA ALA A 169 -7.61 -0.02 -13.75
C ALA A 169 -8.14 -1.08 -12.78
N ALA A 170 -7.24 -1.92 -12.25
CA ALA A 170 -7.55 -2.90 -11.20
C ALA A 170 -7.65 -2.27 -9.79
N ASN A 171 -7.49 -0.94 -9.65
CA ASN A 171 -7.41 -0.24 -8.37
C ASN A 171 -6.33 -0.83 -7.42
N ALA A 172 -5.32 -1.48 -8.00
CA ALA A 172 -4.27 -2.16 -7.28
C ALA A 172 -3.01 -1.31 -7.23
N ASP A 173 -2.22 -1.52 -6.19
CA ASP A 173 -0.83 -1.08 -6.18
C ASP A 173 -0.06 -1.74 -7.33
N PHE A 174 0.77 -1.00 -8.05
CA PHE A 174 1.59 -1.54 -9.13
C PHE A 174 2.49 -2.70 -8.69
N GLU A 175 3.18 -2.60 -7.55
CA GLU A 175 4.07 -3.67 -7.07
C GLU A 175 3.27 -4.89 -6.62
N ALA A 176 2.27 -4.70 -5.77
CA ALA A 176 1.36 -5.79 -5.37
C ALA A 176 0.63 -6.42 -6.56
N TRP A 177 0.27 -5.63 -7.58
CA TRP A 177 -0.35 -6.11 -8.80
C TRP A 177 0.62 -6.96 -9.62
N ILE A 178 1.89 -6.57 -9.71
CA ILE A 178 2.94 -7.38 -10.36
C ILE A 178 3.07 -8.72 -9.62
N VAL A 179 3.22 -8.70 -8.29
CA VAL A 179 3.35 -9.93 -7.50
C VAL A 179 2.15 -10.83 -7.72
N ALA A 180 0.93 -10.30 -7.54
CA ALA A 180 -0.29 -11.08 -7.76
C ALA A 180 -0.44 -11.57 -9.21
N ALA A 181 0.08 -10.84 -10.20
CA ALA A 181 0.09 -11.29 -11.59
C ALA A 181 1.08 -12.44 -11.82
N LEU A 182 2.24 -12.39 -11.17
CA LEU A 182 3.22 -13.49 -11.19
C LEU A 182 2.69 -14.73 -10.47
N ASP A 183 2.05 -14.55 -9.31
CA ASP A 183 1.42 -15.65 -8.56
C ASP A 183 0.35 -16.34 -9.41
N ARG A 184 -0.58 -15.58 -10.01
CA ARG A 184 -1.61 -16.15 -10.91
C ARG A 184 -1.02 -16.91 -12.10
N ALA A 185 0.07 -16.41 -12.67
CA ALA A 185 0.73 -17.07 -13.79
C ALA A 185 1.39 -18.39 -13.33
N ALA A 186 2.05 -18.38 -12.17
CA ALA A 186 2.64 -19.57 -11.58
C ALA A 186 1.58 -20.63 -11.23
N ASP A 187 0.49 -20.23 -10.58
CA ASP A 187 -0.62 -21.13 -10.24
C ASP A 187 -1.22 -21.79 -11.47
N HIS A 188 -1.45 -21.01 -12.54
CA HIS A 188 -1.97 -21.52 -13.81
C HIS A 188 -1.03 -22.56 -14.45
N ASP A 189 0.27 -22.25 -14.53
CA ASP A 189 1.24 -23.17 -15.13
C ASP A 189 1.44 -24.44 -14.29
N LEU A 190 1.43 -24.32 -12.95
CA LEU A 190 1.54 -25.48 -12.05
C LEU A 190 0.30 -26.37 -12.07
N GLU A 191 -0.89 -25.79 -12.27
CA GLU A 191 -2.13 -26.55 -12.48
C GLU A 191 -2.07 -27.35 -13.79
N LEU A 192 -1.50 -26.78 -14.86
CA LEU A 192 -1.32 -27.47 -16.16
C LEU A 192 -0.27 -28.60 -16.12
N VAL A 193 0.75 -28.48 -15.27
CA VAL A 193 1.79 -29.53 -15.08
C VAL A 193 1.28 -30.66 -14.17
N SER A 194 0.29 -30.37 -13.32
CA SER A 194 -0.36 -31.35 -12.45
C SER A 194 -1.38 -32.17 -13.24
N VAL A 195 -0.90 -33.10 -14.08
CA VAL A 195 -1.75 -34.07 -14.78
C VAL A 195 -2.56 -34.87 -13.74
N PRO A 196 -3.91 -34.90 -13.81
CA PRO A 196 -4.71 -35.76 -12.95
C PRO A 196 -4.30 -37.23 -13.16
N PRO A 197 -4.28 -38.09 -12.14
CA PRO A 197 -4.00 -39.51 -12.34
C PRO A 197 -4.94 -40.06 -13.41
N LEU A 198 -4.39 -40.66 -14.47
CA LEU A 198 -5.16 -41.45 -15.43
C LEU A 198 -5.96 -42.48 -14.63
N GLU A 199 -7.29 -42.37 -14.65
CA GLU A 199 -8.12 -43.42 -14.09
C GLU A 199 -7.76 -44.74 -14.79
N PRO A 200 -7.58 -45.84 -14.02
CA PRO A 200 -7.21 -47.11 -14.63
C PRO A 200 -8.33 -47.57 -15.55
N SER A 201 -7.98 -47.78 -16.83
CA SER A 201 -8.88 -48.35 -17.82
C SER A 201 -9.41 -49.70 -17.33
N ALA A 202 -10.73 -49.89 -17.38
CA ALA A 202 -11.46 -51.08 -16.94
C ALA A 202 -11.18 -52.38 -17.75
N ASP A 203 -10.02 -52.49 -18.40
CA ASP A 203 -9.63 -53.67 -19.18
C ASP A 203 -8.57 -54.56 -18.48
N ASP A 204 -8.03 -54.17 -17.32
CA ASP A 204 -7.00 -54.95 -16.60
C ASP A 204 -7.58 -56.05 -15.67
N ASP A 205 -8.91 -56.16 -15.58
CA ASP A 205 -9.59 -57.12 -14.68
C ASP A 205 -9.82 -58.51 -15.30
N ARG A 206 -9.37 -58.75 -16.54
CA ARG A 206 -9.57 -60.05 -17.22
C ARG A 206 -8.46 -61.07 -17.04
N ASP A 207 -7.30 -60.68 -16.51
CA ASP A 207 -6.16 -61.62 -16.36
C ASP A 207 -5.96 -62.17 -14.93
N ARG A 208 -6.64 -61.63 -13.91
CA ARG A 208 -6.49 -62.12 -12.51
C ARG A 208 -7.31 -63.37 -12.19
N ASP A 209 -8.36 -63.68 -12.93
CA ASP A 209 -9.23 -64.84 -12.63
C ASP A 209 -8.75 -66.17 -13.25
N ARG A 210 -7.64 -66.19 -14.02
CA ARG A 210 -7.12 -67.43 -14.63
C ARG A 210 -6.13 -68.21 -13.78
N GLU A 211 -5.59 -67.63 -12.69
CA GLU A 211 -4.47 -68.24 -11.96
C GLU A 211 -4.84 -68.94 -10.63
N LEU A 212 -6.09 -68.87 -10.15
CA LEU A 212 -6.53 -69.49 -8.88
C LEU A 212 -7.22 -70.86 -9.01
N GLY A 213 -7.14 -71.50 -10.19
CA GLY A 213 -7.91 -72.72 -10.52
C GLY A 213 -7.18 -74.07 -10.44
N ARG A 214 -5.92 -74.14 -9.99
CA ARG A 214 -5.18 -75.41 -9.89
C ARG A 214 -4.33 -75.48 -8.63
N ASP A 215 -4.93 -75.94 -7.53
CA ASP A 215 -4.28 -76.91 -6.62
C ASP A 215 -5.26 -77.35 -5.52
N ARG A 216 -5.95 -78.46 -5.78
CA ARG A 216 -6.73 -79.22 -4.79
C ARG A 216 -6.72 -80.71 -5.12
N ILE A 217 -5.67 -81.43 -4.71
CA ILE A 217 -5.67 -82.88 -4.44
C ILE A 217 -4.51 -83.11 -3.43
N GLY A 218 -4.63 -83.71 -2.25
CA GLY A 218 -5.71 -84.36 -1.52
C GLY A 218 -5.18 -84.71 -0.12
N LEU A 219 -6.08 -84.73 0.88
CA LEU A 219 -5.82 -85.27 2.22
C LEU A 219 -5.97 -86.81 2.17
N PRO A 220 -5.28 -87.54 3.06
CA PRO A 220 -6.07 -88.40 3.93
C PRO A 220 -5.66 -88.36 5.40
N ALA A 221 -6.67 -88.59 6.24
CA ALA A 221 -6.66 -88.56 7.69
C ALA A 221 -6.12 -89.86 8.31
N VAL A 222 -5.48 -89.77 9.48
CA VAL A 222 -5.47 -90.83 10.51
C VAL A 222 -5.51 -90.20 11.91
N ARG A 223 -6.25 -90.89 12.79
CA ARG A 223 -6.84 -90.54 14.09
C ARG A 223 -5.88 -90.41 15.29
N PRO A 224 -6.38 -89.88 16.44
CA PRO A 224 -5.58 -89.57 17.63
C PRO A 224 -5.50 -90.75 18.62
N ALA A 225 -4.52 -90.69 19.53
CA ALA A 225 -4.54 -91.45 20.78
C ALA A 225 -3.93 -90.63 21.92
N SER A 226 -4.75 -90.47 22.96
CA SER A 226 -4.53 -90.29 24.41
C SER A 226 -3.35 -89.48 24.94
#